data_AF-A0A246JML2-F1
#
_entry.id   AF-A0A246JML2-F1
#
_cell.length_a   1.000
_cell.length_b   1.000
_cell.length_c   1.000
_cell.angle_alpha   90.00
_cell.angle_beta   90.00
_cell.angle_gamma   90.00
#
_symmetry.space_group_name_H-M   'P 1'
#
loop_
_entity.id
_entity.type
_entity.pdbx_description
1 polymer ?
#
loop_
_entity_poly.entity_id
_entity_poly.type
_entity_poly.pdbx_seq_one_letter_code
_entity_poly.pdbx_strand_id
1 'polypeptide(L)'
;MTIEHQNSHSTSDTAVFASREESPYEKRIQTARARRETRVQKFLTTASERSKQEFVEALLDLNSMLLRYAVVSERLLVFIDNNVIQDILKHERENEPVRRTRFHALLALLMLAEDFYQFDIFACVSPAVFYEAAGRGSRGITETYQEVVDAIAGTGLAMHAVGFESLDVLPEIFERIRADESSIRGALDKIKRTSWRHDFAPTWGAGMRIPFSVAEESCPEVHLNYFSAWHVKFLLMHIIERRMFDENEQNKAARKLMLKPSERAFSILKSKGEGVEGLGDIELLTHCDLGNQTLRRSPSITMGVTFDRSLRDALLKRATVRSQMSARGGVDDPADSAFRFTHMLRSSQRRAEKSKQRMQEYDALLGDFFQWMGKHLLSTEKG
;
A
#
# COMPACT_ATOMS: atom_id res chain seq x y z
N MET A 1 32.04 6.47 -31.07
CA MET A 1 31.74 6.75 -29.65
C MET A 1 30.93 5.58 -29.14
N THR A 2 31.54 4.82 -28.26
CA THR A 2 31.09 3.52 -27.76
C THR A 2 29.87 3.71 -26.87
N ILE A 3 28.76 3.06 -27.23
CA ILE A 3 27.52 3.06 -26.47
C ILE A 3 27.64 1.93 -25.44
N GLU A 4 27.81 2.28 -24.16
CA GLU A 4 27.71 1.33 -23.06
C GLU A 4 26.24 0.92 -22.90
N HIS A 5 25.96 -0.36 -23.16
CA HIS A 5 24.69 -0.99 -22.79
C HIS A 5 24.55 -0.97 -21.26
N GLN A 6 23.66 -0.13 -20.74
CA GLN A 6 23.26 -0.19 -19.35
C GLN A 6 22.46 -1.47 -19.11
N ASN A 7 23.05 -2.39 -18.37
CA ASN A 7 22.45 -3.65 -17.95
C ASN A 7 21.16 -3.38 -17.18
N SER A 8 20.04 -3.83 -17.72
CA SER A 8 18.81 -4.05 -16.97
C SER A 8 19.14 -4.80 -15.68
N HIS A 9 18.81 -4.23 -14.52
CA HIS A 9 18.98 -4.89 -13.22
C HIS A 9 17.91 -5.98 -13.03
N SER A 10 17.96 -6.98 -13.91
CA SER A 10 17.18 -8.21 -13.84
C SER A 10 17.91 -9.18 -12.91
N THR A 11 17.37 -9.37 -11.71
CA THR A 11 17.78 -10.42 -10.78
C THR A 11 17.21 -11.77 -11.23
N SER A 12 17.59 -12.25 -12.42
CA SER A 12 17.44 -13.68 -12.68
C SER A 12 18.49 -14.40 -11.83
N ASP A 13 18.06 -15.22 -10.87
CA ASP A 13 18.94 -16.01 -9.99
C ASP A 13 20.00 -16.80 -10.78
N THR A 14 19.69 -17.15 -12.03
CA THR A 14 20.60 -17.81 -12.99
C THR A 14 21.85 -17.01 -13.37
N ALA A 15 21.81 -15.68 -13.37
CA ALA A 15 22.98 -14.86 -13.76
C ALA A 15 24.00 -14.72 -12.62
N VAL A 16 23.53 -14.67 -11.37
CA VAL A 16 24.37 -14.53 -10.16
C VAL A 16 25.23 -15.78 -9.93
N PHE A 17 24.71 -16.97 -10.22
CA PHE A 17 25.49 -18.21 -10.13
C PHE A 17 26.61 -18.33 -11.18
N ALA A 18 26.51 -17.60 -12.30
CA ALA A 18 27.45 -17.70 -13.41
C ALA A 18 28.61 -16.70 -13.35
N SER A 19 28.46 -15.54 -12.70
CA SER A 19 29.47 -14.47 -12.74
C SER A 19 30.42 -14.39 -11.54
N ARG A 20 30.13 -15.04 -10.40
CA ARG A 20 30.93 -15.02 -9.14
C ARG A 20 31.26 -13.63 -8.54
N GLU A 21 30.99 -12.53 -9.22
CA GLU A 21 31.16 -11.17 -8.72
C GLU A 21 29.79 -10.58 -8.35
N GLU A 22 29.55 -10.45 -7.06
CA GLU A 22 28.39 -9.72 -6.53
C GLU A 22 28.45 -8.25 -6.99
N SER A 23 27.33 -7.76 -7.51
CA SER A 23 27.21 -6.37 -7.96
C SER A 23 27.36 -5.40 -6.77
N PRO A 24 27.84 -4.16 -7.00
CA PRO A 24 27.87 -3.12 -5.95
C PRO A 24 26.50 -2.90 -5.29
N TYR A 25 25.42 -3.07 -6.05
CA TYR A 25 24.04 -2.97 -5.57
C TYR A 25 23.68 -4.08 -4.58
N GLU A 26 23.96 -5.34 -4.91
CA GLU A 26 23.72 -6.47 -4.02
C GLU A 26 24.54 -6.38 -2.73
N LYS A 27 25.82 -5.99 -2.84
CA LYS A 27 26.68 -5.75 -1.66
C LYS A 27 26.09 -4.69 -0.75
N ARG A 28 25.54 -3.60 -1.32
CA ARG A 28 24.88 -2.54 -0.55
C ARG A 28 23.65 -3.05 0.18
N ILE A 29 22.81 -3.85 -0.50
CA ILE A 29 21.61 -4.47 0.10
C ILE A 29 22.01 -5.37 1.27
N GLN A 30 22.93 -6.31 1.05
CA GLN A 30 23.39 -7.24 2.08
C GLN A 30 24.01 -6.49 3.28
N THR A 31 24.85 -5.49 3.01
CA THR A 31 25.47 -4.66 4.06
C THR A 31 24.41 -3.90 4.85
N ALA A 32 23.41 -3.32 4.19
CA ALA A 32 22.34 -2.60 4.85
C ALA A 32 21.44 -3.52 5.68
N ARG A 33 21.12 -4.71 5.16
CA ARG A 33 20.38 -5.77 5.88
C ARG A 33 21.10 -6.19 7.16
N ALA A 34 22.40 -6.48 7.06
CA ALA A 34 23.23 -6.84 8.22
C ALA A 34 23.36 -5.72 9.27
N ARG A 35 23.18 -4.45 8.88
CA ARG A 35 23.30 -3.29 9.78
C ARG A 35 21.98 -2.84 10.41
N ARG A 36 20.84 -3.46 10.07
CA ARG A 36 19.53 -3.02 10.60
C ARG A 36 19.49 -3.08 12.13
N GLU A 37 19.95 -4.19 12.70
CA GLU A 37 20.02 -4.39 14.14
C GLU A 37 20.78 -3.26 14.84
N THR A 38 22.01 -2.99 14.42
CA THR A 38 22.85 -1.94 15.00
C THR A 38 22.21 -0.55 14.86
N ARG A 39 21.52 -0.27 13.74
CA ARG A 39 20.81 1.00 13.53
C ARG A 39 19.63 1.15 14.48
N VAL A 40 18.79 0.12 14.60
CA VAL A 40 17.65 0.12 15.52
C VAL A 40 18.14 0.22 16.96
N GLN A 41 19.18 -0.52 17.35
CA GLN A 41 19.80 -0.43 18.67
C GLN A 41 20.27 1.00 18.97
N LYS A 42 21.05 1.61 18.07
CA LYS A 42 21.56 2.98 18.24
C LYS A 42 20.42 4.00 18.37
N PHE A 43 19.33 3.82 17.64
CA PHE A 43 18.15 4.65 17.81
C PHE A 43 17.52 4.44 19.19
N LEU A 44 17.25 3.20 19.59
CA LEU A 44 16.60 2.90 20.88
C LEU A 44 17.44 3.31 22.09
N THR A 45 18.76 3.34 22.01
CA THR A 45 19.61 3.80 23.14
C THR A 45 19.65 5.33 23.27
N THR A 46 19.40 6.07 22.19
CA THR A 46 19.49 7.54 22.16
C THR A 46 18.12 8.23 22.12
N ALA A 47 17.06 7.49 21.75
CA ALA A 47 15.70 7.98 21.65
C ALA A 47 15.11 8.31 23.02
N SER A 48 14.28 9.36 23.07
CA SER A 48 13.44 9.64 24.23
C SER A 48 12.38 8.55 24.41
N GLU A 49 11.87 8.38 25.63
CA GLU A 49 10.80 7.41 25.92
C GLU A 49 9.56 7.61 25.04
N ARG A 50 9.21 8.86 24.76
CA ARG A 50 8.13 9.17 23.81
C ARG A 50 8.43 8.63 22.40
N SER A 51 9.65 8.82 21.90
CA SER A 51 10.03 8.33 20.56
C SER A 51 10.06 6.80 20.51
N LYS A 52 10.40 6.13 21.62
CA LYS A 52 10.33 4.67 21.74
C LYS A 52 8.89 4.17 21.70
N GLN A 53 7.97 4.85 22.38
CA GLN A 53 6.53 4.54 22.31
C GLN A 53 6.00 4.69 20.89
N GLU A 54 6.27 5.83 20.25
CA GLU A 54 5.89 6.10 18.86
C GLU A 54 6.50 5.07 17.88
N PHE A 55 7.72 4.60 18.14
CA PHE A 55 8.37 3.52 17.38
C PHE A 55 7.61 2.19 17.52
N VAL A 56 7.25 1.79 18.75
CA VAL A 56 6.51 0.55 19.00
C VAL A 56 5.13 0.60 18.35
N GLU A 57 4.42 1.72 18.47
CA GLU A 57 3.12 1.93 17.81
C GLU A 57 3.24 1.78 16.30
N ALA A 58 4.23 2.46 15.69
CA ALA A 58 4.47 2.39 14.25
C ALA A 58 4.85 0.97 13.78
N LEU A 59 5.67 0.25 14.55
CA LEU A 59 6.04 -1.14 14.27
C LEU A 59 4.82 -2.07 14.32
N LEU A 60 4.01 -1.97 15.39
CA LEU A 60 2.81 -2.81 15.55
C LEU A 60 1.77 -2.51 14.47
N ASP A 61 1.62 -1.25 14.09
CA ASP A 61 0.75 -0.83 13.00
C ASP A 61 1.16 -1.47 11.67
N LEU A 62 2.45 -1.41 11.32
CA LEU A 62 2.98 -2.05 10.12
C LEU A 62 2.87 -3.58 10.18
N ASN A 63 3.16 -4.17 11.34
CA ASN A 63 3.04 -5.61 11.54
C ASN A 63 1.59 -6.08 11.33
N SER A 64 0.62 -5.31 11.83
CA SER A 64 -0.80 -5.63 11.63
C SER A 64 -1.20 -5.70 10.15
N MET A 65 -0.58 -4.87 9.29
CA MET A 65 -0.73 -4.99 7.85
C MET A 65 -0.04 -6.26 7.35
N LEU A 66 1.24 -6.45 7.68
CA LEU A 66 2.05 -7.60 7.27
C LEU A 66 1.32 -8.93 7.48
N LEU A 67 0.81 -9.15 8.69
CA LEU A 67 0.14 -10.40 9.06
C LEU A 67 -1.09 -10.70 8.20
N ARG A 68 -1.83 -9.68 7.75
CA ARG A 68 -3.01 -9.88 6.90
C ARG A 68 -2.67 -10.46 5.52
N TYR A 69 -1.49 -10.13 4.98
CA TYR A 69 -1.03 -10.63 3.68
C TYR A 69 -0.21 -11.92 3.85
N ALA A 70 0.59 -12.01 4.91
CA ALA A 70 1.44 -13.14 5.24
C ALA A 70 0.69 -14.46 5.47
N VAL A 71 -0.58 -14.41 5.90
CA VAL A 71 -1.40 -15.64 6.01
C VAL A 71 -1.64 -16.30 4.65
N VAL A 72 -1.51 -15.57 3.54
CA VAL A 72 -1.74 -16.07 2.18
C VAL A 72 -0.45 -16.49 1.47
N SER A 73 0.66 -15.77 1.69
CA SER A 73 1.95 -16.00 1.03
C SER A 73 3.11 -15.71 1.96
N GLU A 74 4.17 -16.51 1.86
CA GLU A 74 5.46 -16.31 2.55
C GLU A 74 6.43 -15.46 1.71
N ARG A 75 6.13 -15.25 0.42
CA ARG A 75 6.82 -14.30 -0.45
C ARG A 75 5.95 -13.07 -0.67
N LEU A 76 6.47 -11.90 -0.31
CA LEU A 76 5.72 -10.64 -0.31
C LEU A 76 6.41 -9.57 -1.14
N LEU A 77 5.64 -8.97 -2.04
CA LEU A 77 6.03 -7.81 -2.80
C LEU A 77 5.46 -6.56 -2.13
N VAL A 78 6.32 -5.70 -1.61
CA VAL A 78 5.92 -4.59 -0.75
C VAL A 78 5.94 -3.28 -1.54
N PHE A 79 4.77 -2.77 -1.88
CA PHE A 79 4.60 -1.45 -2.49
C PHE A 79 4.89 -0.36 -1.47
N ILE A 80 5.93 0.43 -1.73
CA ILE A 80 6.38 1.48 -0.85
C ILE A 80 5.65 2.78 -1.20
N ASP A 81 4.88 3.32 -0.26
CA ASP A 81 4.26 4.63 -0.39
C ASP A 81 5.33 5.73 -0.48
N ASN A 82 5.03 6.83 -1.18
CA ASN A 82 5.89 7.99 -1.25
C ASN A 82 6.20 8.55 0.15
N ASN A 83 5.26 8.53 1.10
CA ASN A 83 5.56 8.98 2.46
C ASN A 83 6.69 8.17 3.13
N VAL A 84 6.79 6.87 2.86
CA VAL A 84 7.84 5.97 3.35
C VAL A 84 9.15 6.27 2.63
N ILE A 85 9.12 6.48 1.30
CA ILE A 85 10.32 6.92 0.55
C ILE A 85 10.87 8.21 1.15
N GLN A 86 10.01 9.18 1.45
CA GLN A 86 10.43 10.43 2.07
C GLN A 86 10.97 10.23 3.49
N ASP A 87 10.43 9.27 4.25
CA ASP A 87 10.97 8.92 5.57
C ASP A 87 12.37 8.32 5.44
N ILE A 88 12.61 7.42 4.47
CA ILE A 88 13.94 6.87 4.18
C ILE A 88 14.92 7.97 3.75
N LEU A 89 14.51 8.87 2.86
CA LEU A 89 15.41 9.92 2.33
C LEU A 89 15.74 11.01 3.35
N LYS A 90 14.85 11.27 4.32
CA LYS A 90 14.92 12.47 5.19
C LYS A 90 15.09 12.15 6.66
N HIS A 91 15.19 10.88 7.07
CA HIS A 91 15.30 10.47 8.48
C HIS A 91 16.49 11.07 9.24
N GLU A 92 17.58 11.44 8.56
CA GLU A 92 18.77 12.00 9.21
C GLU A 92 18.67 13.51 9.47
N ARG A 93 17.63 14.19 8.96
CA ARG A 93 17.46 15.64 9.16
C ARG A 93 17.02 15.91 10.59
N GLU A 94 17.73 16.82 11.27
CA GLU A 94 17.49 17.15 12.69
C GLU A 94 16.06 17.64 12.96
N ASN A 95 15.43 18.31 11.99
CA ASN A 95 14.08 18.86 12.12
C ASN A 95 12.95 17.86 11.77
N GLU A 96 13.27 16.58 11.54
CA GLU A 96 12.31 15.55 11.12
C GLU A 96 12.28 14.32 12.07
N PRO A 97 12.09 14.51 13.40
CA PRO A 97 12.19 13.42 14.38
C PRO A 97 11.15 12.31 14.15
N VAL A 98 9.95 12.67 13.65
CA VAL A 98 8.89 11.70 13.34
C VAL A 98 9.31 10.75 12.22
N ARG A 99 9.94 11.28 11.17
CA ARG A 99 10.46 10.46 10.05
C ARG A 99 11.54 9.53 10.52
N ARG A 100 12.42 10.00 11.42
CA ARG A 100 13.43 9.18 12.05
C ARG A 100 12.83 8.01 12.81
N THR A 101 11.83 8.24 13.64
CA THR A 101 11.12 7.16 14.37
C THR A 101 10.51 6.14 13.42
N ARG A 102 9.79 6.60 12.39
CA ARG A 102 9.14 5.75 11.39
C ARG A 102 10.12 4.93 10.55
N PHE A 103 11.24 5.53 10.14
CA PHE A 103 12.31 4.82 9.45
C PHE A 103 12.86 3.66 10.28
N HIS A 104 13.13 3.87 11.58
CA HIS A 104 13.60 2.78 12.43
C HIS A 104 12.52 1.72 12.66
N ALA A 105 11.25 2.12 12.78
CA ALA A 105 10.13 1.17 12.86
C ALA A 105 10.02 0.31 11.59
N LEU A 106 10.26 0.89 10.41
CA LEU A 106 10.37 0.15 9.16
C LEU A 106 11.53 -0.86 9.19
N LEU A 107 12.73 -0.45 9.65
CA LEU A 107 13.86 -1.38 9.75
C LEU A 107 13.56 -2.55 10.71
N ALA A 108 12.92 -2.27 11.84
CA ALA A 108 12.52 -3.29 12.80
C ALA A 108 11.43 -4.22 12.23
N LEU A 109 10.48 -3.71 11.44
CA LEU A 109 9.52 -4.55 10.72
C LEU A 109 10.24 -5.50 9.76
N LEU A 110 11.22 -4.99 8.99
CA LEU A 110 11.95 -5.83 8.04
C LEU A 110 12.77 -6.91 8.72
N MET A 111 13.37 -6.62 9.89
CA MET A 111 14.02 -7.64 10.72
C MET A 111 13.02 -8.69 11.23
N LEU A 112 11.89 -8.25 11.81
CA LEU A 112 10.84 -9.16 12.26
C LEU A 112 10.38 -10.08 11.11
N ALA A 113 10.15 -9.50 9.94
CA ALA A 113 9.58 -10.20 8.82
C ALA A 113 10.58 -11.16 8.13
N GLU A 114 11.84 -10.78 7.97
CA GLU A 114 12.86 -11.64 7.35
C GLU A 114 13.49 -12.63 8.35
N ASP A 115 13.78 -12.21 9.59
CA ASP A 115 14.58 -13.02 10.53
C ASP A 115 13.71 -13.90 11.45
N PHE A 116 12.51 -13.44 11.82
CA PHE A 116 11.62 -14.18 12.73
C PHE A 116 10.50 -14.88 11.95
N TYR A 117 9.83 -14.16 11.05
CA TYR A 117 8.77 -14.75 10.23
C TYR A 117 9.29 -15.48 8.98
N GLN A 118 10.57 -15.28 8.62
CA GLN A 118 11.23 -15.97 7.51
C GLN A 118 10.57 -15.70 6.14
N PHE A 119 10.14 -14.46 5.92
CA PHE A 119 9.55 -14.04 4.65
C PHE A 119 10.60 -13.54 3.66
N ASP A 120 10.37 -13.86 2.38
CA ASP A 120 11.08 -13.24 1.27
C ASP A 120 10.39 -11.92 0.89
N ILE A 121 11.03 -10.80 1.19
CA ILE A 121 10.46 -9.45 1.02
C ILE A 121 11.24 -8.66 -0.02
N PHE A 122 10.51 -8.06 -0.96
CA PHE A 122 11.07 -7.19 -1.98
C PHE A 122 10.29 -5.89 -2.04
N ALA A 123 10.98 -4.77 -2.28
CA ALA A 123 10.34 -3.47 -2.45
C ALA A 123 9.82 -3.34 -3.90
N CYS A 124 8.60 -2.84 -4.05
CA CYS A 124 8.01 -2.47 -5.31
C CYS A 124 7.79 -0.95 -5.34
N VAL A 125 8.23 -0.31 -6.42
CA VAL A 125 8.05 1.14 -6.62
C VAL A 125 7.41 1.35 -7.99
N SER A 126 6.29 2.07 -8.02
CA SER A 126 5.55 2.38 -9.25
C SER A 126 5.96 3.71 -9.86
N PRO A 127 5.68 3.95 -11.16
CA PRO A 127 5.87 5.23 -11.82
C PRO A 127 5.26 6.41 -11.08
N ALA A 128 4.09 6.26 -10.46
CA ALA A 128 3.46 7.34 -9.69
C ALA A 128 4.33 7.81 -8.52
N VAL A 129 4.99 6.88 -7.81
CA VAL A 129 5.91 7.21 -6.71
C VAL A 129 7.14 7.93 -7.26
N PHE A 130 7.72 7.47 -8.37
CA PHE A 130 8.84 8.17 -9.02
C PHE A 130 8.44 9.57 -9.51
N TYR A 131 7.25 9.71 -10.08
CA TYR A 131 6.71 11.00 -10.54
C TYR A 131 6.58 11.99 -9.38
N GLU A 132 6.01 11.56 -8.25
CA GLU A 132 5.91 12.39 -7.05
C GLU A 132 7.29 12.72 -6.44
N ALA A 133 8.20 11.74 -6.36
CA ALA A 133 9.56 11.92 -5.87
C ALA A 133 10.40 12.86 -6.75
N ALA A 134 10.13 12.87 -8.05
CA ALA A 134 10.70 13.80 -9.03
C ALA A 134 10.07 15.20 -8.96
N GLY A 135 9.23 15.48 -7.96
CA GLY A 135 8.52 16.75 -7.84
C GLY A 135 7.56 16.99 -9.00
N ARG A 136 6.80 15.95 -9.40
CA ARG A 136 5.86 15.96 -10.54
C ARG A 136 6.55 16.21 -11.90
N GLY A 137 7.74 15.65 -12.05
CA GLY A 137 8.57 15.74 -13.25
C GLY A 137 9.37 17.06 -13.36
N SER A 138 9.53 17.80 -12.27
CA SER A 138 10.40 19.00 -12.25
C SER A 138 11.88 18.67 -12.05
N ARG A 139 12.18 17.51 -11.46
CA ARG A 139 13.53 16.98 -11.30
C ARG A 139 13.83 15.96 -12.39
N GLY A 140 15.12 15.75 -12.67
CA GLY A 140 15.55 14.72 -13.61
C GLY A 140 15.15 13.31 -13.16
N ILE A 141 14.67 12.52 -14.13
CA ILE A 141 14.10 11.18 -13.91
C ILE A 141 15.20 10.22 -13.46
N THR A 142 16.35 10.23 -14.13
CA THR A 142 17.47 9.33 -13.85
C THR A 142 18.04 9.56 -12.46
N GLU A 143 18.25 10.83 -12.06
CA GLU A 143 18.75 11.15 -10.72
C GLU A 143 17.75 10.75 -9.64
N THR A 144 16.45 11.01 -9.86
CA THR A 144 15.40 10.62 -8.92
C THR A 144 15.30 9.10 -8.80
N TYR A 145 15.36 8.38 -9.92
CA TYR A 145 15.33 6.92 -9.92
C TYR A 145 16.51 6.36 -9.12
N GLN A 146 17.73 6.83 -9.37
CA GLN A 146 18.91 6.37 -8.65
C GLN A 146 18.82 6.71 -7.15
N GLU A 147 18.35 7.90 -6.79
CA GLU A 147 18.12 8.31 -5.39
C GLU A 147 17.17 7.34 -4.67
N VAL A 148 16.07 6.97 -5.33
CA VAL A 148 15.08 6.02 -4.76
C VAL A 148 15.64 4.61 -4.67
N VAL A 149 16.32 4.11 -5.71
CA VAL A 149 17.02 2.81 -5.71
C VAL A 149 17.99 2.73 -4.53
N ASP A 150 18.79 3.77 -4.36
CA ASP A 150 19.80 3.89 -3.32
C ASP A 150 19.19 3.96 -1.91
N ALA A 151 18.06 4.65 -1.78
CA ALA A 151 17.31 4.75 -0.53
C ALA A 151 16.75 3.40 -0.12
N ILE A 152 16.08 2.70 -1.05
CA ILE A 152 15.53 1.35 -0.81
C ILE A 152 16.64 0.36 -0.48
N ALA A 153 17.74 0.35 -1.25
CA ALA A 153 18.90 -0.48 -0.94
C ALA A 153 19.50 -0.16 0.44
N GLY A 154 19.43 1.11 0.87
CA GLY A 154 19.82 1.56 2.20
C GLY A 154 19.00 0.96 3.35
N THR A 155 17.82 0.40 3.06
CA THR A 155 17.00 -0.39 4.00
C THR A 155 17.31 -1.89 3.95
N GLY A 156 18.18 -2.34 3.05
CA GLY A 156 18.47 -3.76 2.84
C GLY A 156 17.41 -4.51 2.02
N LEU A 157 16.60 -3.79 1.25
CA LEU A 157 15.64 -4.38 0.30
C LEU A 157 16.15 -4.28 -1.13
N ALA A 158 15.88 -5.31 -1.92
CA ALA A 158 15.96 -5.23 -3.37
C ALA A 158 14.72 -4.53 -3.93
N MET A 159 14.93 -3.62 -4.87
CA MET A 159 13.87 -2.85 -5.52
C MET A 159 13.48 -3.47 -6.87
N HIS A 160 12.18 -3.66 -7.07
CA HIS A 160 11.58 -3.93 -8.37
C HIS A 160 10.74 -2.74 -8.81
N ALA A 161 11.09 -2.17 -9.96
CA ALA A 161 10.21 -1.27 -10.68
C ALA A 161 9.00 -2.04 -11.19
N VAL A 162 7.78 -1.53 -10.95
CA VAL A 162 6.54 -2.15 -11.42
C VAL A 162 5.86 -1.23 -12.41
N GLY A 163 5.48 -1.74 -13.58
CA GLY A 163 4.72 -0.98 -14.58
C GLY A 163 5.56 -0.33 -15.69
N PHE A 164 6.87 -0.56 -15.72
CA PHE A 164 7.76 -0.15 -16.82
C PHE A 164 8.98 -1.06 -16.93
N GLU A 165 9.54 -1.17 -18.14
CA GLU A 165 10.66 -2.07 -18.45
C GLU A 165 12.02 -1.35 -18.51
N SER A 166 12.03 -0.05 -18.81
CA SER A 166 13.25 0.78 -18.90
C SER A 166 13.02 2.21 -18.45
N LEU A 167 14.10 2.92 -18.10
CA LEU A 167 14.01 4.34 -17.74
C LEU A 167 13.57 5.22 -18.91
N ASP A 168 13.82 4.78 -20.15
CA ASP A 168 13.52 5.55 -21.37
C ASP A 168 12.01 5.75 -21.59
N VAL A 169 11.17 4.88 -21.02
CA VAL A 169 9.69 4.99 -21.13
C VAL A 169 9.08 5.83 -20.01
N LEU A 170 9.81 6.13 -18.94
CA LEU A 170 9.30 6.93 -17.82
C LEU A 170 8.85 8.35 -18.21
N PRO A 171 9.53 9.10 -19.11
CA PRO A 171 9.03 10.40 -19.56
C PRO A 171 7.61 10.31 -20.14
N GLU A 172 7.34 9.31 -20.98
CA GLU A 172 6.00 9.12 -21.56
C GLU A 172 4.97 8.75 -20.50
N ILE A 173 5.34 7.86 -19.56
CA ILE A 173 4.47 7.47 -18.45
C ILE A 173 4.18 8.67 -17.54
N PHE A 174 5.15 9.54 -17.28
CA PHE A 174 4.97 10.76 -16.49
C PHE A 174 4.00 11.73 -17.14
N GLU A 175 4.04 11.87 -18.48
CA GLU A 175 3.04 12.67 -19.19
C GLU A 175 1.63 12.06 -19.09
N ARG A 176 1.50 10.74 -19.15
CA ARG A 176 0.20 10.06 -18.91
C ARG A 176 -0.30 10.29 -17.48
N ILE A 177 0.57 10.17 -16.48
CA ILE A 177 0.22 10.46 -15.07
C ILE A 177 -0.20 11.91 -14.90
N ARG A 178 0.51 12.86 -15.53
CA ARG A 178 0.17 14.29 -15.47
C ARG A 178 -1.17 14.59 -16.15
N ALA A 179 -1.47 13.98 -17.29
CA ALA A 179 -2.76 14.11 -17.96
C ALA A 179 -3.91 13.57 -17.08
N ASP A 180 -3.70 12.43 -16.44
CA ASP A 180 -4.65 11.86 -15.50
C ASP A 180 -4.80 12.75 -14.24
N GLU A 181 -3.71 13.27 -13.68
CA GLU A 181 -3.71 14.20 -12.55
C GLU A 181 -4.58 15.43 -12.86
N SER A 182 -4.43 16.01 -14.05
CA SER A 182 -5.25 17.14 -14.52
C SER A 182 -6.73 16.77 -14.61
N SER A 183 -7.05 15.61 -15.17
CA SER A 183 -8.42 15.12 -15.32
C SER A 183 -9.07 14.85 -13.96
N ILE A 184 -8.34 14.20 -13.05
CA ILE A 184 -8.77 13.94 -11.65
C ILE A 184 -8.99 15.26 -10.93
N ARG A 185 -8.09 16.24 -11.10
CA ARG A 185 -8.24 17.57 -10.50
C ARG A 185 -9.52 18.25 -10.98
N GLY A 186 -9.81 18.22 -12.28
CA GLY A 186 -11.05 18.76 -12.85
C GLY A 186 -12.29 18.14 -12.21
N ALA A 187 -12.29 16.81 -12.01
CA ALA A 187 -13.37 16.10 -11.34
C ALA A 187 -13.49 16.50 -9.86
N LEU A 188 -12.38 16.56 -9.12
CA LEU A 188 -12.36 17.01 -7.73
C LEU A 188 -12.90 18.43 -7.60
N ASP A 189 -12.48 19.36 -8.47
CA ASP A 189 -12.91 20.75 -8.41
C ASP A 189 -14.39 20.90 -8.78
N LYS A 190 -14.91 20.09 -9.72
CA LYS A 190 -16.35 19.99 -9.99
C LYS A 190 -17.11 19.51 -8.76
N ILE A 191 -16.67 18.42 -8.14
CA ILE A 191 -17.24 17.93 -6.87
C ILE A 191 -17.18 19.00 -5.78
N LYS A 192 -16.10 19.80 -5.74
CA LYS A 192 -15.93 20.86 -4.76
C LYS A 192 -16.97 21.97 -4.88
N ARG A 193 -17.38 22.29 -6.10
CA ARG A 193 -18.30 23.39 -6.45
C ARG A 193 -19.77 22.97 -6.46
N THR A 194 -20.06 21.68 -6.62
CA THR A 194 -21.41 21.14 -6.53
C THR A 194 -21.90 21.13 -5.08
N SER A 195 -23.14 21.56 -4.84
CA SER A 195 -23.80 21.33 -3.54
C SER A 195 -24.31 19.89 -3.49
N TRP A 196 -24.07 19.25 -2.37
CA TRP A 196 -24.40 17.86 -2.08
C TRP A 196 -25.56 17.72 -1.11
N ARG A 197 -26.33 18.79 -0.92
CA ARG A 197 -27.60 18.75 -0.19
C ARG A 197 -28.61 17.97 -1.02
N HIS A 198 -29.05 16.82 -0.49
CA HIS A 198 -29.98 15.94 -1.16
C HIS A 198 -31.09 15.53 -0.19
N ASP A 199 -32.32 15.51 -0.70
CA ASP A 199 -33.41 14.88 0.01
C ASP A 199 -33.37 13.36 -0.25
N PHE A 200 -33.08 12.61 0.81
CA PHE A 200 -33.09 11.14 0.81
C PHE A 200 -34.41 10.58 1.34
N ALA A 201 -35.39 11.43 1.64
CA ALA A 201 -36.71 10.96 2.03
C ALA A 201 -37.33 10.12 0.89
N PRO A 202 -38.02 9.03 1.22
CA PRO A 202 -38.77 8.28 0.22
C PRO A 202 -39.83 9.19 -0.39
N THR A 203 -39.79 9.36 -1.71
CA THR A 203 -40.88 10.00 -2.45
C THR A 203 -41.99 8.98 -2.63
N TRP A 204 -43.26 9.41 -2.63
CA TRP A 204 -44.39 8.48 -2.73
C TRP A 204 -44.26 7.60 -3.98
N GLY A 205 -44.12 6.29 -3.80
CA GLY A 205 -43.92 5.31 -4.89
C GLY A 205 -42.47 5.12 -5.37
N ALA A 206 -41.52 5.95 -4.95
CA ALA A 206 -40.10 5.78 -5.25
C ALA A 206 -39.34 5.43 -3.96
N GLY A 207 -38.65 4.29 -3.97
CA GLY A 207 -37.86 3.83 -2.85
C GLY A 207 -36.83 4.87 -2.38
N MET A 208 -36.38 4.70 -1.15
CA MET A 208 -35.33 5.53 -0.55
C MET A 208 -34.04 5.48 -1.40
N ARG A 209 -33.52 6.65 -1.79
CA ARG A 209 -32.28 6.73 -2.58
C ARG A 209 -31.07 6.38 -1.71
N ILE A 210 -30.25 5.44 -2.17
CA ILE A 210 -29.03 5.03 -1.48
C ILE A 210 -27.93 6.07 -1.77
N PRO A 211 -27.28 6.68 -0.76
CA PRO A 211 -26.25 7.70 -0.97
C PRO A 211 -25.12 7.28 -1.92
N PHE A 212 -24.68 6.02 -1.85
CA PHE A 212 -23.65 5.51 -2.75
C PHE A 212 -24.11 5.45 -4.22
N SER A 213 -25.39 5.17 -4.48
CA SER A 213 -25.99 5.21 -5.83
C SER A 213 -26.00 6.64 -6.38
N VAL A 214 -26.39 7.61 -5.53
CA VAL A 214 -26.36 9.03 -5.90
C VAL A 214 -24.93 9.49 -6.20
N ALA A 215 -23.96 9.04 -5.41
CA ALA A 215 -22.54 9.30 -5.67
C ALA A 215 -22.06 8.69 -6.98
N GLU A 216 -22.53 7.49 -7.34
CA GLU A 216 -22.19 6.84 -8.60
C GLU A 216 -22.73 7.60 -9.81
N GLU A 217 -24.02 7.93 -9.79
CA GLU A 217 -24.72 8.65 -10.86
C GLU A 217 -24.16 10.06 -11.06
N SER A 218 -23.77 10.72 -9.96
CA SER A 218 -23.28 12.09 -9.96
C SER A 218 -21.76 12.21 -10.11
N CYS A 219 -21.04 11.07 -10.17
CA CYS A 219 -19.59 11.08 -10.29
C CYS A 219 -19.19 11.68 -11.65
N PRO A 220 -18.32 12.72 -11.69
CA PRO A 220 -17.81 13.23 -12.94
C PRO A 220 -17.10 12.13 -13.74
N GLU A 221 -17.29 12.13 -15.06
CA GLU A 221 -16.49 11.30 -15.95
C GLU A 221 -15.04 11.80 -15.95
N VAL A 222 -14.10 10.85 -15.93
CA VAL A 222 -12.66 11.12 -15.95
C VAL A 222 -12.04 10.22 -17.01
N HIS A 223 -11.37 10.82 -17.98
CA HIS A 223 -10.57 10.09 -18.96
C HIS A 223 -9.18 9.86 -18.40
N LEU A 224 -8.77 8.59 -18.34
CA LEU A 224 -7.54 8.16 -17.69
C LEU A 224 -6.75 7.25 -18.63
N ASN A 225 -5.44 7.43 -18.66
CA ASN A 225 -4.48 6.72 -19.51
C ASN A 225 -3.45 5.92 -18.71
N TYR A 226 -3.30 6.21 -17.42
CA TYR A 226 -2.39 5.52 -16.51
C TYR A 226 -3.16 4.85 -15.37
N PHE A 227 -3.94 5.61 -14.59
CA PHE A 227 -4.59 5.07 -13.40
C PHE A 227 -5.81 4.21 -13.74
N SER A 228 -6.10 3.24 -12.85
CA SER A 228 -7.29 2.41 -12.97
C SER A 228 -8.57 3.25 -12.83
N ALA A 229 -9.36 3.33 -13.92
CA ALA A 229 -10.60 4.08 -13.94
C ALA A 229 -11.60 3.66 -12.86
N TRP A 230 -11.66 2.37 -12.54
CA TRP A 230 -12.50 1.87 -11.46
C TRP A 230 -12.06 2.42 -10.10
N HIS A 231 -10.76 2.40 -9.78
CA HIS A 231 -10.25 2.88 -8.50
C HIS A 231 -10.41 4.40 -8.36
N VAL A 232 -10.16 5.16 -9.44
CA VAL A 232 -10.37 6.61 -9.44
C VAL A 232 -11.86 6.94 -9.25
N LYS A 233 -12.76 6.32 -10.02
CA LYS A 233 -14.22 6.51 -9.86
C LYS A 233 -14.65 6.19 -8.43
N PHE A 234 -14.19 5.06 -7.89
CA PHE A 234 -14.49 4.65 -6.52
C PHE A 234 -14.04 5.70 -5.49
N LEU A 235 -12.82 6.23 -5.61
CA LEU A 235 -12.32 7.29 -4.72
C LEU A 235 -13.16 8.58 -4.83
N LEU A 236 -13.51 9.00 -6.04
CA LEU A 236 -14.36 10.18 -6.26
C LEU A 236 -15.75 10.00 -5.66
N MET A 237 -16.38 8.83 -5.82
CA MET A 237 -17.67 8.50 -5.19
C MET A 237 -17.60 8.60 -3.66
N HIS A 238 -16.50 8.15 -3.05
CA HIS A 238 -16.30 8.29 -1.60
C HIS A 238 -16.17 9.75 -1.15
N ILE A 239 -15.50 10.59 -1.93
CA ILE A 239 -15.39 12.03 -1.67
C ILE A 239 -16.77 12.70 -1.76
N ILE A 240 -17.57 12.32 -2.77
CA ILE A 240 -18.94 12.80 -2.93
C ILE A 240 -19.80 12.41 -1.73
N GLU A 241 -19.78 11.15 -1.30
CA GLU A 241 -20.57 10.71 -0.15
C GLU A 241 -20.15 11.37 1.16
N ARG A 242 -18.85 11.62 1.36
CA ARG A 242 -18.38 12.40 2.51
C ARG A 242 -18.98 13.81 2.49
N ARG A 243 -18.98 14.49 1.34
CA ARG A 243 -19.60 15.81 1.21
C ARG A 243 -21.10 15.78 1.41
N MET A 244 -21.79 14.77 0.89
CA MET A 244 -23.21 14.55 1.19
C MET A 244 -23.43 14.39 2.70
N PHE A 245 -22.58 13.62 3.39
CA PHE A 245 -22.70 13.45 4.84
C PHE A 245 -22.49 14.76 5.60
N ASP A 246 -21.50 15.57 5.20
CA ASP A 246 -21.16 16.83 5.84
C ASP A 246 -22.24 17.91 5.57
N GLU A 247 -22.79 17.99 4.35
CA GLU A 247 -23.78 19.00 3.97
C GLU A 247 -25.22 18.69 4.40
N ASN A 248 -25.52 17.42 4.75
CA ASN A 248 -26.85 16.98 5.19
C ASN A 248 -26.90 16.65 6.70
N GLU A 249 -26.08 17.32 7.53
CA GLU A 249 -25.94 17.05 8.96
C GLU A 249 -27.29 17.00 9.72
N GLN A 250 -28.26 17.83 9.33
CA GLN A 250 -29.57 17.92 9.97
C GLN A 250 -30.55 16.81 9.53
N ASN A 251 -30.28 16.06 8.46
CA ASN A 251 -31.16 15.00 7.96
C ASN A 251 -30.83 13.63 8.61
N LYS A 252 -31.42 13.37 9.79
CA LYS A 252 -31.20 12.12 10.55
C LYS A 252 -31.58 10.84 9.79
N ALA A 253 -32.56 10.90 8.89
CA ALA A 253 -32.98 9.73 8.11
C ALA A 253 -31.94 9.36 7.05
N ALA A 254 -31.43 10.36 6.32
CA ALA A 254 -30.32 10.18 5.38
C ALA A 254 -29.06 9.62 6.04
N ARG A 255 -28.70 10.14 7.23
CA ARG A 255 -27.50 9.70 7.97
C ARG A 255 -27.53 8.24 8.42
N LYS A 256 -28.70 7.62 8.60
CA LYS A 256 -28.79 6.18 8.93
C LYS A 256 -28.38 5.28 7.77
N LEU A 257 -28.43 5.79 6.55
CA LEU A 257 -28.13 5.06 5.31
C LEU A 257 -26.74 5.38 4.78
N MET A 258 -26.21 6.55 5.14
CA MET A 258 -24.85 6.94 4.83
C MET A 258 -23.88 6.16 5.71
N LEU A 259 -22.83 5.63 5.10
CA LEU A 259 -21.74 5.04 5.88
C LEU A 259 -21.00 6.16 6.62
N LYS A 260 -20.66 5.95 7.90
CA LYS A 260 -20.02 7.02 8.69
C LYS A 260 -18.69 7.41 8.03
N PRO A 261 -18.33 8.71 7.99
CA PRO A 261 -17.03 9.13 7.45
C PRO A 261 -15.84 8.46 8.13
N SER A 262 -15.95 8.15 9.44
CA SER A 262 -14.94 7.38 10.18
C SER A 262 -14.79 5.93 9.72
N GLU A 263 -15.83 5.37 9.09
CA GLU A 263 -15.81 4.04 8.48
C GLU A 263 -15.22 4.09 7.07
N ARG A 264 -14.93 5.28 6.52
CA ARG A 264 -14.37 5.48 5.19
C ARG A 264 -13.00 6.14 5.26
N ALA A 265 -12.01 5.31 5.08
CA ALA A 265 -10.60 5.60 5.10
C ALA A 265 -10.07 6.33 3.83
N PHE A 266 -10.89 7.21 3.25
CA PHE A 266 -10.61 7.79 1.92
C PHE A 266 -10.69 9.31 1.95
N SER A 267 -9.69 9.96 2.56
CA SER A 267 -9.31 11.35 2.22
C SER A 267 -7.99 11.38 1.45
N ILE A 268 -7.80 10.38 0.59
CA ILE A 268 -6.55 10.14 -0.13
C ILE A 268 -6.32 11.22 -1.18
N LEU A 269 -7.35 11.53 -1.99
CA LEU A 269 -7.22 12.54 -3.04
C LEU A 269 -7.62 13.93 -2.57
N LYS A 270 -6.71 14.89 -2.74
CA LYS A 270 -6.95 16.31 -2.47
C LYS A 270 -6.32 17.16 -3.56
N SER A 271 -7.07 18.12 -4.13
CA SER A 271 -6.43 19.17 -4.94
C SER A 271 -5.57 20.05 -4.03
N LYS A 272 -4.29 20.24 -4.39
CA LYS A 272 -3.34 21.12 -3.70
C LYS A 272 -2.52 21.92 -4.71
N GLY A 273 -2.60 23.25 -4.60
CA GLY A 273 -1.99 24.16 -5.57
C GLY A 273 -2.45 23.80 -6.98
N GLU A 274 -1.50 23.52 -7.87
CA GLU A 274 -1.77 23.14 -9.25
C GLU A 274 -1.96 21.64 -9.52
N GLY A 275 -1.92 20.77 -8.52
CA GLY A 275 -2.01 19.33 -8.73
C GLY A 275 -2.89 18.58 -7.73
N VAL A 276 -2.72 17.26 -7.69
CA VAL A 276 -3.45 16.33 -6.83
C VAL A 276 -2.45 15.63 -5.89
N GLU A 277 -2.74 15.61 -4.60
CA GLU A 277 -2.05 14.74 -3.64
C GLU A 277 -2.72 13.37 -3.58
N GLY A 278 -1.93 12.33 -3.33
CA GLY A 278 -2.40 10.95 -3.17
C GLY A 278 -2.45 10.16 -4.48
N LEU A 279 -1.61 10.49 -5.47
CA LEU A 279 -1.52 9.71 -6.71
C LEU A 279 -0.87 8.35 -6.45
N GLY A 280 0.18 8.31 -5.62
CA GLY A 280 0.80 7.07 -5.16
C GLY A 280 -0.17 6.14 -4.41
N ASP A 281 -1.06 6.70 -3.60
CA ASP A 281 -2.07 5.95 -2.86
C ASP A 281 -3.06 5.20 -3.78
N ILE A 282 -3.35 5.74 -4.98
CA ILE A 282 -4.19 5.05 -5.99
C ILE A 282 -3.52 3.74 -6.41
N GLU A 283 -2.20 3.73 -6.58
CA GLU A 283 -1.43 2.54 -6.94
C GLU A 283 -1.44 1.53 -5.79
N LEU A 284 -1.29 1.99 -4.55
CA LEU A 284 -1.40 1.11 -3.38
C LEU A 284 -2.77 0.44 -3.34
N LEU A 285 -3.86 1.18 -3.58
CA LEU A 285 -5.20 0.59 -3.65
C LEU A 285 -5.38 -0.37 -4.83
N THR A 286 -4.77 -0.06 -5.97
CA THR A 286 -4.89 -0.87 -7.19
C THR A 286 -4.15 -2.20 -7.06
N HIS A 287 -2.93 -2.16 -6.53
CA HIS A 287 -2.06 -3.33 -6.45
C HIS A 287 -2.21 -4.09 -5.12
N CYS A 288 -2.55 -3.43 -4.02
CA CYS A 288 -2.52 -4.05 -2.69
C CYS A 288 -3.91 -4.48 -2.19
N ASP A 289 -4.92 -4.60 -3.05
CA ASP A 289 -6.22 -5.18 -2.66
C ASP A 289 -6.11 -6.72 -2.59
N LEU A 290 -5.89 -7.27 -1.40
CA LEU A 290 -5.78 -8.73 -1.18
C LEU A 290 -7.03 -9.49 -1.64
N GLY A 291 -8.22 -8.91 -1.48
CA GLY A 291 -9.47 -9.50 -1.93
C GLY A 291 -9.49 -9.69 -3.44
N ASN A 292 -9.08 -8.67 -4.19
CA ASN A 292 -8.96 -8.76 -5.64
C ASN A 292 -7.81 -9.69 -6.07
N GLN A 293 -6.66 -9.65 -5.38
CA GLN A 293 -5.53 -10.55 -5.66
C GLN A 293 -5.92 -12.03 -5.47
N THR A 294 -6.67 -12.34 -4.43
CA THR A 294 -7.14 -13.72 -4.15
C THR A 294 -8.22 -14.18 -5.12
N LEU A 295 -9.15 -13.29 -5.51
CA LEU A 295 -10.15 -13.59 -6.55
C LEU A 295 -9.51 -13.86 -7.91
N ARG A 296 -8.49 -13.09 -8.28
CA ARG A 296 -7.75 -13.26 -9.55
C ARG A 296 -6.71 -14.37 -9.51
N ARG A 297 -6.49 -15.00 -8.35
CA ARG A 297 -5.42 -15.99 -8.13
C ARG A 297 -4.06 -15.44 -8.56
N SER A 298 -3.76 -14.23 -8.12
CA SER A 298 -2.47 -13.57 -8.40
C SER A 298 -1.31 -14.50 -8.03
N PRO A 299 -0.29 -14.66 -8.90
CA PRO A 299 0.86 -15.50 -8.61
C PRO A 299 1.73 -14.94 -7.48
N SER A 300 1.64 -13.63 -7.24
CA SER A 300 2.35 -12.93 -6.17
C SER A 300 1.37 -12.13 -5.32
N ILE A 301 1.61 -12.11 -4.01
CA ILE A 301 0.86 -11.29 -3.07
C ILE A 301 1.60 -9.97 -2.84
N THR A 302 0.89 -8.87 -3.04
CA THR A 302 1.40 -7.51 -2.93
C THR A 302 0.77 -6.80 -1.75
N MET A 303 1.61 -6.15 -0.94
CA MET A 303 1.20 -5.42 0.27
C MET A 303 1.66 -3.96 0.17
N GLY A 304 0.81 -3.02 0.56
CA GLY A 304 1.20 -1.62 0.68
C GLY A 304 1.84 -1.37 2.05
N VAL A 305 2.94 -0.60 2.09
CA VAL A 305 3.53 -0.08 3.34
C VAL A 305 3.38 1.43 3.34
N THR A 306 2.71 1.94 4.38
CA THR A 306 2.41 3.36 4.56
C THR A 306 2.33 3.70 6.03
N PHE A 307 2.75 4.91 6.39
CA PHE A 307 2.51 5.49 7.72
C PHE A 307 1.29 6.43 7.77
N ASP A 308 0.55 6.57 6.65
CA ASP A 308 -0.74 7.26 6.66
C ASP A 308 -1.81 6.33 7.25
N ARG A 309 -2.33 6.72 8.42
CA ARG A 309 -3.34 5.94 9.15
C ARG A 309 -4.61 5.73 8.33
N SER A 310 -5.04 6.74 7.55
CA SER A 310 -6.23 6.61 6.72
C SER A 310 -5.96 5.62 5.59
N LEU A 311 -4.86 5.75 4.86
CA LEU A 311 -4.53 4.79 3.79
C LEU A 311 -4.37 3.37 4.33
N ARG A 312 -3.69 3.21 5.46
CA ARG A 312 -3.57 1.91 6.14
C ARG A 312 -4.94 1.30 6.46
N ASP A 313 -5.83 2.06 7.09
CA ASP A 313 -7.16 1.58 7.46
C ASP A 313 -7.99 1.19 6.22
N ALA A 314 -7.78 1.87 5.09
CA ALA A 314 -8.39 1.52 3.80
C ALA A 314 -7.86 0.19 3.27
N LEU A 315 -6.54 0.01 3.28
CA LEU A 315 -5.88 -1.22 2.84
C LEU A 315 -6.26 -2.40 3.74
N LEU A 316 -6.31 -2.22 5.06
CA LEU A 316 -6.72 -3.27 6.01
C LEU A 316 -8.16 -3.75 5.77
N LYS A 317 -9.09 -2.85 5.43
CA LYS A 317 -10.47 -3.24 5.06
C LYS A 317 -10.54 -4.08 3.78
N ARG A 318 -9.53 -4.00 2.93
CA ARG A 318 -9.40 -4.76 1.68
C ARG A 318 -8.50 -5.99 1.83
N ALA A 319 -7.79 -6.11 2.94
CA ALA A 319 -6.93 -7.23 3.29
C ALA A 319 -7.74 -8.46 3.76
N THR A 320 -8.71 -8.89 2.93
CA THR A 320 -9.59 -10.04 3.19
C THR A 320 -9.46 -11.07 2.09
N VAL A 321 -9.28 -12.34 2.44
CA VAL A 321 -9.28 -13.43 1.47
C VAL A 321 -10.69 -13.62 0.94
N ARG A 322 -10.86 -13.56 -0.39
CA ARG A 322 -12.15 -13.74 -1.04
C ARG A 322 -12.17 -14.99 -1.89
N SER A 323 -13.36 -15.53 -2.07
CA SER A 323 -13.61 -16.67 -2.95
C SER A 323 -14.99 -16.48 -3.55
N GLN A 324 -15.09 -16.69 -4.86
CA GLN A 324 -16.34 -16.51 -5.57
C GLN A 324 -16.61 -17.73 -6.44
N MET A 325 -17.88 -18.11 -6.49
CA MET A 325 -18.44 -19.04 -7.46
C MET A 325 -19.50 -18.27 -8.25
N SER A 326 -19.53 -18.47 -9.56
CA SER A 326 -20.62 -18.04 -10.42
C SER A 326 -21.37 -19.27 -10.90
N ALA A 327 -22.70 -19.25 -10.79
CA ALA A 327 -23.59 -20.22 -11.42
C ALA A 327 -24.69 -19.44 -12.17
N ARG A 328 -24.99 -19.87 -13.40
CA ARG A 328 -26.01 -19.29 -14.27
C ARG A 328 -27.15 -20.29 -14.41
N GLY A 329 -28.32 -19.92 -13.89
CA GLY A 329 -29.54 -20.71 -14.04
C GLY A 329 -29.87 -20.96 -15.51
N GLY A 330 -30.29 -22.18 -15.84
CA GLY A 330 -30.63 -22.60 -17.21
C GLY A 330 -29.45 -22.86 -18.13
N VAL A 331 -28.21 -22.65 -17.68
CA VAL A 331 -26.98 -22.92 -18.43
C VAL A 331 -26.13 -23.96 -17.71
N ASP A 332 -25.89 -23.76 -16.41
CA ASP A 332 -25.12 -24.69 -15.60
C ASP A 332 -25.99 -25.86 -15.12
N ASP A 333 -25.41 -27.07 -15.14
CA ASP A 333 -26.03 -28.25 -14.54
C ASP A 333 -26.20 -28.05 -13.01
N PRO A 334 -27.40 -28.32 -12.45
CA PRO A 334 -27.66 -28.14 -11.02
C PRO A 334 -26.80 -29.03 -10.11
N ALA A 335 -26.55 -30.28 -10.50
CA ALA A 335 -25.76 -31.22 -9.70
C ALA A 335 -24.29 -30.80 -9.66
N ASP A 336 -23.71 -30.43 -10.81
CA ASP A 336 -22.34 -29.89 -10.88
C ASP A 336 -22.21 -28.60 -10.08
N SER A 337 -23.22 -27.72 -10.12
CA SER A 337 -23.24 -26.49 -9.34
C SER A 337 -23.28 -26.77 -7.83
N ALA A 338 -24.04 -27.77 -7.38
CA ALA A 338 -24.03 -28.20 -5.99
C ALA A 338 -22.67 -28.76 -5.55
N PHE A 339 -22.04 -29.61 -6.37
CA PHE A 339 -20.69 -30.12 -6.08
C PHE A 339 -19.64 -29.02 -6.02
N ARG A 340 -19.66 -28.06 -6.96
CA ARG A 340 -18.79 -26.88 -6.95
C ARG A 340 -18.99 -26.04 -5.69
N PHE A 341 -20.24 -25.86 -5.25
CA PHE A 341 -20.57 -25.14 -4.03
C PHE A 341 -20.03 -25.85 -2.78
N THR A 342 -20.25 -27.16 -2.64
CA THR A 342 -19.71 -27.94 -1.52
C THR A 342 -18.18 -27.92 -1.49
N HIS A 343 -17.54 -28.05 -2.65
CA HIS A 343 -16.09 -27.93 -2.76
C HIS A 343 -15.60 -26.53 -2.33
N MET A 344 -16.29 -25.47 -2.76
CA MET A 344 -15.97 -24.10 -2.35
C MET A 344 -16.09 -23.92 -0.83
N LEU A 345 -17.16 -24.40 -0.19
CA LEU A 345 -17.33 -24.34 1.27
C LEU A 345 -16.17 -25.05 2.00
N ARG A 346 -15.84 -26.29 1.63
CA ARG A 346 -14.72 -27.04 2.21
C ARG A 346 -13.38 -26.35 1.99
N SER A 347 -13.17 -25.75 0.82
CA SER A 347 -11.95 -25.00 0.53
C SER A 347 -11.85 -23.73 1.38
N SER A 348 -12.98 -23.05 1.62
CA SER A 348 -13.06 -21.84 2.43
C SER A 348 -12.74 -22.14 3.89
N GLN A 349 -13.33 -23.21 4.43
CA GLN A 349 -13.04 -23.65 5.79
C GLN A 349 -11.56 -23.98 5.99
N ARG A 350 -10.96 -24.79 5.09
CA ARG A 350 -9.52 -25.11 5.14
C ARG A 350 -8.63 -23.87 5.10
N ARG A 351 -8.98 -22.88 4.27
CA ARG A 351 -8.24 -21.60 4.22
C ARG A 351 -8.37 -20.84 5.55
N ALA A 352 -9.56 -20.76 6.12
CA ALA A 352 -9.79 -20.07 7.38
C ALA A 352 -9.01 -20.72 8.55
N GLU A 353 -9.01 -22.05 8.62
CA GLU A 353 -8.23 -22.80 9.62
C GLU A 353 -6.72 -22.55 9.45
N LYS A 354 -6.21 -22.65 8.20
CA LYS A 354 -4.79 -22.35 7.90
C LYS A 354 -4.41 -20.91 8.26
N SER A 355 -5.26 -19.93 7.92
CA SER A 355 -5.03 -18.52 8.27
C SER A 355 -4.99 -18.32 9.79
N LYS A 356 -5.88 -18.97 10.54
CA LYS A 356 -5.91 -18.89 12.00
C LYS A 356 -4.65 -19.48 12.62
N GLN A 357 -4.22 -20.65 12.15
CA GLN A 357 -2.99 -21.28 12.62
C GLN A 357 -1.77 -20.38 12.39
N ARG A 358 -1.59 -19.88 11.17
CA ARG A 358 -0.48 -18.97 10.83
C ARG A 358 -0.49 -17.71 11.69
N MET A 359 -1.67 -17.14 11.94
CA MET A 359 -1.77 -15.95 12.80
C MET A 359 -1.26 -16.25 14.22
N GLN A 360 -1.62 -17.39 14.80
CA GLN A 360 -1.15 -17.79 16.13
C GLN A 360 0.37 -18.01 16.16
N GLU A 361 0.93 -18.60 15.12
CA GLU A 361 2.38 -18.78 14.97
C GLU A 361 3.10 -17.43 14.93
N TYR A 362 2.61 -16.48 14.13
CA TYR A 362 3.20 -15.15 14.01
C TYR A 362 3.03 -14.28 15.25
N ASP A 363 1.93 -14.43 15.99
CA ASP A 363 1.71 -13.76 17.27
C ASP A 363 2.73 -14.23 18.32
N ALA A 364 3.04 -15.53 18.35
CA ALA A 364 4.07 -16.08 19.24
C ALA A 364 5.46 -15.54 18.88
N LEU A 365 5.82 -15.57 17.59
CA LEU A 365 7.09 -15.04 17.07
C LEU A 365 7.23 -13.53 17.29
N LEU A 366 6.14 -12.77 17.29
CA LEU A 366 6.15 -11.35 17.66
C LEU A 366 6.54 -11.17 19.13
N GLY A 367 6.01 -12.02 20.01
CA GLY A 367 6.40 -12.05 21.43
C GLY A 367 7.88 -12.31 21.61
N ASP A 368 8.41 -13.32 20.91
CA ASP A 368 9.84 -13.65 20.91
C ASP A 368 10.69 -12.49 20.38
N PHE A 369 10.24 -11.80 19.34
CA PHE A 369 10.91 -10.61 18.82
C PHE A 369 11.00 -9.49 19.86
N PHE A 370 9.90 -9.18 20.56
CA PHE A 370 9.93 -8.13 21.59
C PHE A 370 10.82 -8.51 22.78
N GLN A 371 10.81 -9.78 23.20
CA GLN A 371 11.73 -10.27 24.23
C GLN A 371 13.19 -10.14 23.77
N TRP A 372 13.46 -10.53 22.52
CA TRP A 372 14.77 -10.39 21.91
C TRP A 372 15.22 -8.92 21.84
N MET A 373 14.35 -8.00 21.40
CA MET A 373 14.65 -6.57 21.37
C MET A 373 14.95 -6.02 22.77
N GLY A 374 14.16 -6.41 23.77
CA GLY A 374 14.38 -6.02 25.16
C GLY A 374 15.74 -6.49 25.67
N LYS A 375 16.12 -7.73 25.34
CA LYS A 375 17.37 -8.35 25.78
C LYS A 375 18.61 -7.91 25.00
N HIS A 376 18.50 -7.54 23.72
CA HIS A 376 19.69 -7.30 22.88
C HIS A 376 19.81 -5.85 22.42
N LEU A 377 18.70 -5.13 22.28
CA LEU A 377 18.69 -3.74 21.82
C LEU A 377 18.58 -2.74 22.97
N LEU A 378 17.93 -3.13 24.08
CA LEU A 378 17.71 -2.27 25.25
C LEU A 378 18.58 -2.64 26.46
N SER A 379 19.25 -3.79 26.46
CA SER A 379 20.19 -4.15 27.52
C SER A 379 21.50 -3.36 27.35
N THR A 380 21.50 -2.11 27.80
CA THR A 380 22.72 -1.47 28.23
C THR A 380 22.99 -1.87 29.67
N GLU A 381 23.34 -3.14 29.92
CA GLU A 381 23.92 -3.53 31.21
C GLU A 381 25.36 -3.98 31.04
N LYS A 382 26.25 -3.01 31.31
CA LYS A 382 27.59 -3.12 31.88
C LYS A 382 28.64 -3.91 31.08
N GLY A 383 29.36 -3.19 30.23
CA GLY A 383 30.80 -3.36 30.01
C GLY A 383 31.49 -2.06 30.34
#